data_AF-A0A843JD38-F1
#
_entry.id   AF-A0A843JD38-F1
#
_cell.length_a   1.000
_cell.length_b   1.000
_cell.length_c   1.000
_cell.angle_alpha   90.00
_cell.angle_beta   90.00
_cell.angle_gamma   90.00
#
_symmetry.space_group_name_H-M   'P 1'
#
loop_
_entity.id
_entity.type
_entity.pdbx_description
1 polymer ?
#
loop_
_entity_poly.entity_id
_entity_poly.type
_entity_poly.pdbx_seq_one_letter_code
_entity_poly.pdbx_strand_id
1 'polypeptide(L)' 'MPWKIGDISVDGPVVSGPMSGYTSRSYRDFMKPFGVAVSMTEMTSAVGILNSDAKTGDYV' A
#
# COMPACT_ATOMS: atom_id res chain seq x y z
N MET A 1 16.74 13.31 1.24
CA MET A 1 16.50 13.94 2.55
C MET A 1 15.37 13.17 3.21
N PRO A 2 15.60 12.60 4.40
CA PRO A 2 14.55 11.91 5.13
C PRO A 2 13.48 12.92 5.56
N TRP A 3 12.21 12.50 5.49
CA TRP A 3 11.04 13.27 5.91
C TRP A 3 10.15 12.40 6.81
N LYS A 4 9.00 12.92 7.28
CA LYS A 4 8.18 12.20 8.26
C LYS A 4 6.68 12.19 7.93
N ILE A 5 6.00 11.11 8.31
CA ILE A 5 4.54 10.98 8.44
C ILE A 5 4.24 10.73 9.92
N GLY A 6 3.82 11.76 10.65
CA GLY A 6 3.74 11.69 12.12
C GLY A 6 5.11 11.35 12.73
N ASP A 7 5.18 10.25 13.48
CA ASP A 7 6.41 9.76 14.11
C ASP A 7 7.24 8.81 13.23
N ILE A 8 6.76 8.48 12.02
CA ILE A 8 7.43 7.56 11.10
C ILE A 8 8.41 8.35 10.21
N SER A 9 9.68 7.96 10.22
CA SER A 9 10.70 8.51 9.29
C SER A 9 10.65 7.77 7.95
N VAL A 10 10.66 8.51 6.85
CA VAL A 10 10.62 8.00 5.48
C VAL A 10 11.92 8.38 4.76
N ASP A 11 12.62 7.37 4.24
CA ASP A 11 13.85 7.54 3.48
C ASP A 11 13.60 7.40 1.98
N GLY A 12 13.30 8.53 1.35
CA GLY A 12 13.04 8.63 -0.09
C GLY A 12 11.78 9.42 -0.39
N PRO A 13 11.73 10.17 -1.52
CA PRO A 13 10.63 11.10 -1.78
C PRO A 13 9.39 10.45 -2.42
N VAL A 14 9.46 9.18 -2.83
CA VAL A 14 8.43 8.54 -3.64
C VAL A 14 7.44 7.78 -2.76
N VAL A 15 6.15 8.11 -2.93
CA VAL A 15 5.03 7.40 -2.32
C VAL A 15 4.18 6.78 -3.42
N SER A 16 3.97 5.46 -3.35
CA SER A 16 2.98 4.77 -4.18
C SER A 16 1.60 4.96 -3.57
N GLY A 17 0.78 5.80 -4.22
CA GLY A 17 -0.56 6.12 -3.77
C GLY A 17 -1.57 4.96 -3.95
N PRO A 18 -2.70 5.00 -3.23
CA PRO A 18 -3.75 3.99 -3.34
C PRO A 18 -4.45 4.09 -4.70
N MET A 19 -4.61 2.96 -5.39
CA MET A 19 -5.28 2.92 -6.71
C MET A 19 -6.21 1.70 -6.77
N SER A 20 -7.52 1.95 -6.85
CA SER A 20 -8.51 0.88 -6.78
C SER A 20 -8.39 -0.11 -7.94
N GLY A 21 -8.29 -1.40 -7.62
CA GLY A 21 -8.05 -2.49 -8.57
C GLY A 21 -6.59 -2.65 -9.00
N TYR A 22 -5.66 -1.83 -8.52
CA TYR A 22 -4.23 -1.87 -8.91
C TYR A 22 -3.29 -2.17 -7.75
N THR A 23 -3.51 -1.57 -6.57
CA THR A 23 -2.58 -1.65 -5.43
C THR A 23 -2.67 -2.96 -4.65
N SER A 24 -2.66 -4.09 -5.36
CA SER A 24 -2.56 -5.43 -4.77
C SER A 24 -1.20 -5.64 -4.09
N ARG A 25 -1.12 -6.65 -3.22
CA ARG A 25 0.13 -7.01 -2.55
C ARG A 25 1.26 -7.27 -3.54
N SER A 26 0.99 -8.04 -4.60
CA SER A 26 1.96 -8.37 -5.64
C SER A 26 2.46 -7.14 -6.39
N TYR A 27 1.58 -6.17 -6.69
CA TYR A 27 1.98 -4.92 -7.33
C TYR A 27 2.91 -4.10 -6.41
N ARG A 28 2.54 -3.94 -5.12
CA ARG A 28 3.37 -3.18 -4.16
C ARG A 28 4.73 -3.83 -3.95
N ASP A 29 4.80 -5.17 -3.91
CA ASP A 29 6.05 -5.92 -3.82
C ASP A 29 6.91 -5.73 -5.09
N PHE A 30 6.30 -5.80 -6.27
CA PHE A 30 6.97 -5.53 -7.54
C PHE A 30 7.54 -4.11 -7.63
N MET A 31 6.87 -3.12 -7.03
CA MET A 31 7.30 -1.72 -7.08
C MET A 31 8.49 -1.38 -6.16
N LYS A 32 8.81 -2.23 -5.17
CA LYS A 32 9.90 -1.96 -4.18
C LYS A 32 11.26 -1.63 -4.82
N PRO A 33 11.76 -2.37 -5.83
CA PRO A 33 13.07 -2.09 -6.42
C PRO A 33 13.13 -0.76 -7.20
N PHE A 34 11.99 -0.14 -7.50
CA PHE A 34 11.90 1.10 -8.26
C PHE A 34 12.00 2.37 -7.39
N GLY A 35 12.36 2.22 -6.10
CA GLY A 35 12.64 3.35 -5.21
C GLY A 35 11.40 3.92 -4.49
N VAL A 36 10.32 3.15 -4.39
CA VAL A 36 9.16 3.52 -3.58
C VAL A 36 9.54 3.43 -2.09
N ALA A 37 9.48 4.56 -1.40
CA ALA A 37 9.79 4.64 0.03
C ALA A 37 8.58 4.29 0.92
N VAL A 38 7.36 4.54 0.42
CA VAL A 38 6.10 4.20 1.10
C VAL A 38 5.10 3.69 0.08
N SER A 39 4.45 2.57 0.36
CA SER A 39 3.34 2.05 -0.47
C SER A 39 2.05 2.03 0.33
N MET A 40 0.99 2.61 -0.23
CA MET A 40 -0.35 2.57 0.35
C MET A 40 -1.12 1.37 -0.16
N THR A 41 -1.99 0.83 0.68
CA THR A 41 -2.95 -0.21 0.27
C THR A 41 -4.13 0.39 -0.47
N GLU A 42 -4.93 -0.44 -1.12
CA GLU A 42 -6.25 0.01 -1.56
C GLU A 42 -7.12 0.33 -0.33
N MET A 43 -8.10 1.22 -0.50
CA MET A 43 -9.20 1.33 0.46
C MET A 43 -10.04 0.05 0.38
N THR A 44 -10.05 -0.73 1.46
CA THR A 44 -10.73 -2.03 1.50
C THR A 44 -12.05 -1.97 2.28
N SER A 45 -12.98 -2.85 1.91
CA SER A 45 -14.27 -2.98 2.57
C SER A 45 -14.12 -3.64 3.93
N ALA A 46 -14.56 -2.97 5.01
CA ALA A 46 -14.59 -3.57 6.34
C ALA A 46 -15.45 -4.84 6.39
N VAL A 47 -16.57 -4.87 5.66
CA VAL A 47 -17.43 -6.06 5.55
C VAL A 47 -16.71 -7.19 4.80
N GLY A 48 -15.91 -6.86 3.78
CA GLY A 48 -15.09 -7.83 3.06
C GLY A 48 -14.07 -8.50 3.97
N ILE A 49 -13.37 -7.72 4.81
CA ILE A 49 -12.44 -8.24 5.82
C ILE A 49 -13.18 -9.14 6.83
N LEU A 50 -14.32 -8.69 7.37
CA LEU A 50 -15.10 -9.46 8.35
C LEU A 50 -15.59 -10.81 7.81
N ASN A 51 -15.91 -10.88 6.52
CA ASN A 51 -16.38 -12.10 5.86
C ASN A 51 -15.26 -12.89 5.17
N SER A 52 -13.98 -12.52 5.38
CA SER A 52 -12.83 -13.17 4.72
C SER A 52 -12.97 -13.25 3.19
N ASP A 53 -13.50 -12.19 2.58
CA ASP A 53 -13.63 -12.09 1.14
C ASP A 53 -12.24 -12.17 0.48
N ALA A 54 -12.06 -13.18 -0.38
CA ALA A 54 -10.76 -13.48 -0.99
C ALA A 54 -10.19 -12.29 -1.76
N LYS A 55 -11.05 -11.57 -2.50
CA LYS A 55 -10.63 -10.42 -3.30
C LYS A 55 -10.17 -9.26 -2.41
N THR A 56 -10.85 -9.01 -1.30
CA THR A 56 -10.43 -7.99 -0.32
C THR A 56 -9.05 -8.31 0.25
N GLY A 57 -8.75 -9.58 0.51
CA GLY A 57 -7.45 -10.04 1.00
C GLY A 57 -6.27 -9.73 0.07
N ASP A 58 -6.49 -9.68 -1.25
CA ASP A 58 -5.43 -9.38 -2.22
C ASP A 58 -4.88 -7.95 -2.11
N TYR A 59 -5.65 -7.04 -1.51
CA TYR A 59 -5.34 -5.62 -1.42
C TYR A 59 -4.88 -5.16 -0.04
N VAL A 60 -5.01 -5.98 1.02
CA VAL A 60 -4.54 -5.68 2.37
C VAL A 60 -3.09 -6.10 2.53
#